data_AF-A0A7K4BJW0-F1
#
_entry.id   AF-A0A7K4BJW0-F1
#
_cell.length_a   1.000
_cell.length_b   1.000
_cell.length_c   1.000
_cell.angle_alpha   90.00
_cell.angle_beta   90.00
_cell.angle_gamma   90.00
#
_symmetry.space_group_name_H-M   'P 1'
#
loop_
_entity.id
_entity.type
_entity.pdbx_description
1 polymer ?
#
loop_
_entity_poly.entity_id
_entity_poly.type
_entity_poly.pdbx_seq_one_letter_code
_entity_poly.pdbx_strand_id
1 'polypeptide(L)'
;GCMPAFCSFIKDLFIDGSVTVVALDPAQMRRLTRAMDLYRLDFDDAYQYTAAVEHSLALVSFDSDFARTPGGRLMPAEIEL
;
A
#
# COMPACT_ATOMS: atom_id res chain seq x y z
N GLY A 1 15.48 18.90 11.77
CA GLY A 1 14.40 18.96 12.78
C GLY A 1 13.16 18.33 12.18
N CYS A 2 12.47 17.47 12.94
CA CYS A 2 11.28 16.80 12.46
C CYS A 2 10.05 17.71 12.60
N MET A 3 9.16 17.71 11.61
CA MET A 3 7.86 18.37 11.72
C MET A 3 7.04 17.69 12.83
N PRO A 4 6.53 18.41 13.85
CA PRO A 4 5.89 17.79 15.03
C PRO A 4 4.75 16.82 14.69
N ALA A 5 3.89 17.19 13.73
CA ALA A 5 2.79 16.34 13.29
C ALA A 5 3.27 15.05 12.63
N PHE A 6 4.32 15.11 11.80
CA PHE A 6 4.90 13.92 11.17
C PHE A 6 5.54 12.99 12.20
N CYS A 7 6.32 13.53 13.14
CA CYS A 7 6.92 12.70 14.18
C CYS A 7 5.89 12.04 15.08
N SER A 8 4.80 12.75 15.40
CA SER A 8 3.70 12.17 16.17
C SER A 8 3.01 11.05 15.38
N PHE A 9 2.71 11.28 14.10
CA PHE A 9 2.16 10.25 13.21
C PHE A 9 3.02 8.98 13.15
N ILE A 10 4.34 9.12 12.98
CA ILE A 10 5.25 7.97 12.94
C ILE A 10 5.27 7.23 14.27
N LYS A 11 5.32 7.97 15.39
CA LYS A 11 5.28 7.39 16.73
C LYS A 11 3.98 6.62 16.97
N ASP A 12 2.84 7.25 16.69
CA ASP A 12 1.52 6.73 16.99
C ASP A 12 1.20 5.48 16.18
N LEU A 13 1.57 5.43 14.89
CA LEU A 13 1.27 4.28 14.04
C LEU A 13 2.28 3.14 14.16
N PHE A 14 3.57 3.46 14.09
CA PHE A 14 4.61 2.45 13.84
C PHE A 14 5.48 2.12 15.05
N ILE A 15 5.57 3.00 16.05
CA ILE A 15 6.41 2.78 17.25
C ILE A 15 5.56 2.28 18.41
N ASP A 16 4.49 3.01 18.73
CA ASP A 16 3.59 2.70 19.83
C ASP A 16 2.34 1.91 19.37
N GLY A 17 1.99 2.04 18.08
CA GLY A 17 0.86 1.36 17.46
C GLY A 17 1.19 -0.04 16.95
N SER A 18 0.19 -0.67 16.31
CA SER A 18 0.28 -2.02 15.76
C SER A 18 0.43 -2.05 14.24
N VAL A 19 0.83 -0.94 13.60
CA VAL A 19 1.03 -0.89 12.16
C VAL A 19 2.42 -1.43 11.81
N THR A 20 2.47 -2.44 10.94
CA THR A 20 3.72 -3.00 10.43
C THR A 20 4.03 -2.42 9.06
N VAL A 21 5.28 -1.98 8.86
CA VAL A 21 5.78 -1.57 7.54
C VAL A 21 6.17 -2.81 6.74
N VAL A 22 5.58 -2.96 5.55
CA VAL A 22 5.98 -3.98 4.58
C VAL A 22 6.75 -3.34 3.42
N ALA A 23 7.67 -4.09 2.83
CA ALA A 23 8.46 -3.67 1.68
C ALA A 23 8.60 -4.81 0.67
N LEU A 24 8.87 -4.45 -0.58
CA LEU A 24 9.25 -5.38 -1.63
C LEU A 24 10.77 -5.56 -1.61
N ASP A 25 11.22 -6.81 -1.73
CA ASP A 25 12.60 -7.10 -2.06
C ASP A 25 12.88 -6.82 -3.57
N PRO A 26 14.16 -6.74 -3.99
CA PRO A 26 14.51 -6.47 -5.39
C PRO A 26 13.95 -7.49 -6.40
N ALA A 27 13.76 -8.76 -6.00
CA ALA A 27 13.19 -9.77 -6.88
C ALA A 27 11.67 -9.55 -7.05
N GLN A 28 10.97 -9.16 -5.99
CA GLN A 28 9.55 -8.80 -6.01
C GLN A 28 9.30 -7.52 -6.79
N MET A 29 10.18 -6.51 -6.66
CA MET A 29 10.10 -5.25 -7.42
C MET A 29 10.08 -5.44 -8.94
N ARG A 30 10.64 -6.53 -9.46
CA ARG A 30 10.57 -6.85 -10.91
C ARG A 30 9.14 -7.04 -11.42
N ARG A 31 8.17 -7.31 -10.54
CA ARG A 31 6.75 -7.47 -10.89
C ARG A 31 6.00 -6.14 -11.00
N LEU A 32 6.60 -5.04 -10.51
CA LEU A 32 6.00 -3.71 -10.48
C LEU A 32 5.68 -3.20 -11.88
N THR A 33 6.64 -3.27 -12.81
CA THR A 33 6.43 -2.80 -14.20
C THR A 33 5.28 -3.53 -14.89
N ARG A 34 5.12 -4.83 -14.61
CA ARG A 34 4.00 -5.61 -15.12
C ARG A 34 2.66 -5.13 -14.55
N ALA A 35 2.59 -4.78 -13.27
CA ALA A 35 1.38 -4.22 -12.67
C ALA A 35 1.03 -2.84 -13.25
N MET A 36 2.03 -1.98 -13.46
CA MET A 36 1.86 -0.69 -14.15
C MET A 36 1.24 -0.89 -15.52
N ASP A 37 1.80 -1.77 -16.34
CA ASP A 37 1.33 -1.99 -17.72
C ASP A 37 -0.08 -2.60 -17.76
N LEU A 38 -0.34 -3.63 -16.94
CA LEU A 38 -1.62 -4.34 -16.96
C LEU A 38 -2.78 -3.51 -16.42
N TYR A 39 -2.54 -2.73 -15.37
CA TYR A 39 -3.60 -2.05 -14.62
C TYR A 39 -3.55 -0.52 -14.75
N ARG A 40 -2.61 0.00 -15.55
CA ARG A 40 -2.38 1.43 -15.78
C ARG A 40 -2.18 2.18 -14.47
N LEU A 41 -1.36 1.63 -13.59
CA LEU A 41 -0.98 2.25 -12.33
C LEU A 41 0.29 3.08 -12.54
N ASP A 42 0.43 4.15 -11.77
CA ASP A 42 1.73 4.80 -11.66
C ASP A 42 2.70 3.96 -10.81
N PHE A 43 3.93 4.46 -10.62
CA PHE A 43 4.95 3.69 -9.92
C PHE A 43 4.57 3.40 -8.46
N ASP A 44 4.06 4.40 -7.75
CA ASP A 44 3.78 4.29 -6.31
C ASP A 44 2.55 3.39 -6.08
N ASP A 45 1.52 3.51 -6.92
CA ASP A 45 0.35 2.64 -6.88
C ASP A 45 0.72 1.20 -7.24
N ALA A 46 1.52 0.99 -8.28
CA ALA A 46 1.99 -0.33 -8.65
C ALA A 46 2.85 -0.96 -7.54
N TYR A 47 3.65 -0.17 -6.83
CA TYR A 47 4.39 -0.64 -5.66
C TYR A 47 3.45 -1.09 -4.55
N GLN A 48 2.46 -0.27 -4.18
CA GLN A 48 1.50 -0.58 -3.12
C GLN A 48 0.66 -1.82 -3.45
N TYR A 49 0.14 -1.91 -4.68
CA TYR A 49 -0.59 -3.09 -5.14
C TYR A 49 0.29 -4.34 -5.13
N THR A 50 1.52 -4.25 -5.65
CA THR A 50 2.44 -5.39 -5.67
C THR A 50 2.79 -5.83 -4.25
N ALA A 51 3.04 -4.89 -3.32
CA ALA A 51 3.29 -5.20 -1.91
C ALA A 51 2.10 -5.93 -1.26
N ALA A 52 0.87 -5.47 -1.50
CA ALA A 52 -0.31 -6.16 -1.02
C ALA A 52 -0.40 -7.60 -1.55
N VAL A 53 -0.21 -7.82 -2.85
CA VAL A 53 -0.26 -9.15 -3.47
C VAL A 53 0.84 -10.07 -2.94
N GLU A 54 2.08 -9.60 -2.89
CA GLU A 54 3.24 -10.40 -2.48
C GLU A 54 3.17 -10.84 -1.02
N HIS A 55 2.57 -10.01 -0.17
CA HIS A 55 2.37 -10.31 1.25
C HIS A 55 0.98 -10.91 1.55
N SER A 56 0.18 -11.22 0.52
CA SER A 56 -1.17 -11.78 0.63
C SER A 56 -2.12 -10.95 1.51
N LEU A 57 -2.06 -9.63 1.36
CA LEU A 57 -2.85 -8.64 2.10
C LEU A 57 -3.97 -8.06 1.25
N ALA A 58 -5.04 -7.61 1.91
CA ALA A 58 -6.06 -6.78 1.26
C ALA A 58 -5.54 -5.35 1.06
N LEU A 59 -5.90 -4.72 -0.06
CA LEU A 59 -5.55 -3.34 -0.34
C LEU A 59 -6.69 -2.40 0.08
N VAL A 60 -6.47 -1.62 1.14
CA VAL A 60 -7.41 -0.61 1.60
C VAL A 60 -6.94 0.76 1.11
N SER A 61 -7.72 1.43 0.27
CA SER A 61 -7.34 2.72 -0.30
C SER A 61 -8.56 3.53 -0.74
N PHE A 62 -8.45 4.86 -0.72
CA PHE A 62 -9.43 5.76 -1.34
C PHE A 62 -9.21 5.92 -2.86
N ASP A 63 -8.07 5.50 -3.38
CA ASP A 63 -7.74 5.67 -4.80
C ASP A 63 -8.53 4.69 -5.68
N SER A 64 -9.35 5.23 -6.58
CA SER A 64 -10.17 4.44 -7.49
C SER A 64 -9.38 3.66 -8.53
N ASP A 65 -8.11 3.99 -8.76
CA ASP A 65 -7.28 3.33 -9.77
C ASP A 65 -7.07 1.84 -9.47
N PHE A 66 -7.03 1.49 -8.18
CA PHE A 66 -7.01 0.10 -7.72
C PHE A 66 -8.28 -0.69 -8.04
N ALA A 67 -9.39 -0.06 -8.43
CA ALA A 67 -10.55 -0.80 -8.94
C ALA A 67 -10.25 -1.57 -10.24
N ARG A 68 -9.16 -1.21 -10.96
CA ARG A 68 -8.71 -1.91 -12.16
C ARG A 68 -7.91 -3.17 -11.87
N THR A 69 -7.53 -3.43 -10.63
CA THR A 69 -6.68 -4.57 -10.26
C THR A 69 -7.51 -5.80 -9.83
N PRO A 70 -6.95 -7.02 -9.97
CA PRO A 70 -7.51 -8.20 -9.34
C PRO A 70 -7.69 -8.03 -7.84
N GLY A 71 -8.88 -8.38 -7.33
CA GLY A 71 -9.25 -8.18 -5.94
C GLY A 71 -9.70 -6.76 -5.61
N GLY A 72 -9.41 -5.79 -6.48
CA GLY A 72 -9.81 -4.39 -6.30
C GLY A 72 -9.23 -3.76 -5.03
N ARG A 73 -9.89 -2.69 -4.58
CA ARG A 73 -9.64 -2.05 -3.29
C ARG A 73 -10.83 -2.24 -2.37
N LEU A 74 -10.56 -2.22 -1.07
CA LEU A 74 -11.54 -1.93 -0.04
C LEU A 74 -11.47 -0.44 0.30
N MET A 75 -12.64 0.17 0.49
CA MET A 75 -12.76 1.48 1.10
C MET A 75 -12.49 1.36 2.60
N PRO A 76 -11.85 2.36 3.23
CA PRO A 76 -11.72 2.38 4.69
C PRO A 76 -13.06 2.26 5.43
N ALA A 77 -14.15 2.76 4.85
CA ALA A 77 -15.49 2.64 5.42
C ALA A 77 -16.06 1.21 5.40
N GLU A 78 -15.46 0.28 4.64
CA GLU A 78 -15.86 -1.13 4.57
C GLU A 78 -15.11 -2.00 5.59
N ILE A 79 -14.10 -1.44 6.28
CA ILE A 79 -13.34 -2.14 7.31
C ILE A 79 -13.94 -1.79 8.67
N GLU A 80 -14.58 -2.76 9.31
CA GLU A 80 -14.91 -2.68 10.74
C GLU A 80 -13.67 -3.17 11.51
N LEU A 81 -13.06 -2.27 12.29
CA LEU A 81 -11.96 -2.56 13.22
C LEU A 81 -12.50 -2.86 14.63
#